data_AF-A0A1S8BIJ6-F1
#
_entry.id   AF-A0A1S8BIJ6-F1
#
_cell.length_a   1.000
_cell.length_b   1.000
_cell.length_c   1.000
_cell.angle_alpha   90.00
_cell.angle_beta   90.00
_cell.angle_gamma   90.00
#
_symmetry.space_group_name_H-M   'P 1'
#
loop_
_entity.id
_entity.type
_entity.pdbx_description
1 polymer ?
#
loop_
_entity_poly.entity_id
_entity_poly.type
_entity_poly.pdbx_seq_one_letter_code
_entity_poly.pdbx_strand_id
1 'polypeptide(L)'
;MTTLPCPLPQVEEALRPYIQARQETLRIRKTLAQHLQSQMHRTERQHGAESTSPITSLTLACAPPSLLPEHDQTRSASVAPPPPPAELTGLRKQYWEAVQAHALAKRRRDALHRELNELQREAHAARAGAQTGPATDFLPSSAAPMVGNSSGNHGNSSRHDIQSYVSLLHQRRRHARMQILLDALDRAADAEPDDNPLRRDDLRQWVKDRLGDAPVPPPEIAGGGNTAGHDASASAAAAAADQTKEHVLRLKKELLLAKQNRDAEMQRRAAVVQASTESSALSRGVEAQVRALRAARDELIAWIEAELAKMPEGDESILSGSGTPQRPDRRDDKDTGTDDDADSIQEQVDALYERYVAARTSLVVAADAAAASAKALNAPSTLPGSNQKSGGDDGGSVGQKQQQPRLPPSAALPFIPALLRSANDERVIAQQIATHLRHQIAAAQEEARNTAQRLASESHLVGPDAESGGAWARAAMEATKETDEAISERVRAGEANVAGAKDILSELDRRKEGFRALRGEA
;
A
#
# COMPACT_ATOMS: atom_id res chain seq x y z
N MET A 1 16.19 -42.98 24.49
CA MET A 1 15.66 -41.64 24.22
C MET A 1 16.77 -40.61 24.36
N THR A 2 17.27 -40.06 23.26
CA THR A 2 18.30 -39.02 23.25
C THR A 2 17.64 -37.71 22.86
N THR A 3 17.43 -36.83 23.85
CA THR A 3 16.92 -35.48 23.64
C THR A 3 17.97 -34.63 22.93
N LEU A 4 17.75 -34.36 21.64
CA LEU A 4 18.54 -33.40 20.88
C LEU A 4 18.41 -31.99 21.51
N PRO A 5 19.52 -31.27 21.75
CA PRO A 5 19.48 -29.92 22.30
C PRO A 5 18.88 -28.96 21.26
N CYS A 6 17.90 -28.17 21.70
CA CYS A 6 17.22 -27.16 20.89
C CYS A 6 18.23 -26.16 20.31
N PRO A 7 18.16 -25.82 19.01
CA PRO A 7 19.08 -24.85 18.42
C PRO A 7 18.70 -23.44 18.90
N LEU A 8 19.73 -22.64 19.21
CA LEU A 8 19.71 -21.19 19.48
C LEU A 8 19.77 -20.78 20.97
N PRO A 9 20.93 -20.97 21.63
CA PRO A 9 21.22 -20.32 22.92
C PRO A 9 21.06 -18.79 22.89
N GLN A 10 21.22 -18.15 21.72
CA GLN A 10 20.95 -16.72 21.53
C GLN A 10 19.47 -16.33 21.68
N VAL A 11 18.55 -17.21 21.31
CA VAL A 11 17.10 -16.95 21.48
C VAL A 11 16.72 -17.13 22.94
N GLU A 12 17.30 -18.11 23.63
CA GLU A 12 17.15 -18.26 25.08
C GLU A 12 17.72 -17.05 25.83
N GLU A 13 18.89 -16.54 25.41
CA GLU A 13 19.50 -15.34 25.99
C GLU A 13 18.66 -14.07 25.74
N ALA A 14 18.09 -13.92 24.54
CA ALA A 14 17.19 -12.81 24.19
C ALA A 14 15.83 -12.90 24.91
N LEU A 15 15.34 -14.11 25.17
CA LEU A 15 14.06 -14.35 25.86
C LEU A 15 14.21 -14.47 27.38
N ARG A 16 15.43 -14.61 27.91
CA ARG A 16 15.74 -14.66 29.34
C ARG A 16 15.09 -13.55 30.18
N PRO A 17 15.02 -12.27 29.74
CA PRO A 17 14.29 -11.23 30.49
C PRO A 17 12.77 -11.39 30.47
N TYR A 18 12.22 -12.24 29.59
CA TYR A 18 10.78 -12.50 29.45
C TYR A 18 10.34 -13.85 30.04
N ILE A 19 11.26 -14.80 30.22
CA ILE A 19 11.02 -16.09 30.87
C ILE A 19 11.17 -15.90 32.38
N GLN A 20 10.04 -15.90 33.10
CA GLN A 20 10.02 -15.78 34.55
C GLN A 20 9.43 -17.02 35.22
N ALA A 21 9.86 -17.26 36.46
CA ALA A 21 9.28 -18.32 37.27
C ALA A 21 7.78 -18.06 37.47
N ARG A 22 6.99 -19.15 37.59
CA ARG A 22 5.54 -19.07 37.80
C ARG A 22 5.18 -18.19 39.01
N GLN A 23 5.99 -18.22 40.05
CA GLN A 23 5.81 -17.43 41.27
C GLN A 23 6.03 -15.93 41.05
N GLU A 24 7.06 -15.55 40.31
CA GLU A 24 7.33 -14.14 39.95
C GLU A 24 6.19 -13.59 39.10
N THR A 25 5.74 -14.36 38.10
CA THR A 25 4.63 -13.97 37.23
C THR A 25 3.35 -13.72 38.03
N LEU A 26 3.04 -14.57 39.01
CA LEU A 26 1.91 -14.37 39.91
C LEU A 26 2.07 -13.13 40.80
N ARG A 27 3.28 -12.88 41.33
CA ARG A 27 3.58 -11.68 42.12
C ARG A 27 3.36 -10.41 41.31
N ILE A 28 3.92 -10.33 40.09
CA ILE A 28 3.75 -9.19 39.19
C ILE A 28 2.29 -8.97 38.81
N ARG A 29 1.54 -10.05 38.51
CA ARG A 29 0.09 -9.93 38.24
C ARG A 29 -0.67 -9.38 39.44
N LYS A 30 -0.34 -9.84 40.65
CA LYS A 30 -0.97 -9.36 41.89
C LYS A 30 -0.66 -7.88 42.13
N THR A 31 0.59 -7.45 41.96
CA THR A 31 0.99 -6.05 42.13
C THR A 31 0.34 -5.13 41.09
N LEU A 32 0.27 -5.56 39.82
CA LEU A 32 -0.42 -4.82 38.76
C LEU A 32 -1.92 -4.73 38.99
N ALA A 33 -2.55 -5.83 39.41
CA ALA A 33 -3.98 -5.84 39.75
C ALA A 33 -4.29 -4.90 40.91
N GLN A 34 -3.47 -4.90 41.97
CA GLN A 34 -3.60 -3.96 43.10
C GLN A 34 -3.38 -2.50 42.66
N HIS A 35 -2.42 -2.25 41.77
CA HIS A 35 -2.18 -0.91 41.25
C HIS A 35 -3.36 -0.40 40.41
N LEU A 36 -3.91 -1.23 39.51
CA LEU A 36 -5.09 -0.88 38.71
C LEU A 36 -6.33 -0.66 39.59
N GLN A 37 -6.58 -1.54 40.57
CA GLN A 37 -7.66 -1.35 41.55
C GLN A 37 -7.49 -0.01 42.32
N SER A 38 -6.26 0.34 42.72
CA SER A 38 -6.00 1.63 43.39
C SER A 38 -6.22 2.85 42.49
N GLN A 39 -5.98 2.73 41.18
CA GLN A 39 -6.25 3.79 40.20
C GLN A 39 -7.76 3.95 39.95
N MET A 40 -8.49 2.85 39.82
CA MET A 40 -9.94 2.86 39.62
C MET A 40 -10.68 3.45 40.83
N HIS A 41 -10.27 3.11 42.06
CA HIS A 41 -10.85 3.73 43.26
C HIS A 41 -10.50 5.23 43.41
N ARG A 42 -9.42 5.72 42.79
CA ARG A 42 -9.11 7.16 42.74
C ARG A 42 -10.00 7.92 41.74
N THR A 43 -10.33 7.31 40.60
CA THR A 43 -11.25 7.88 39.62
C THR A 43 -12.70 7.87 40.12
N GLU A 44 -13.11 6.79 40.79
CA GLU A 44 -14.46 6.62 41.36
C GLU A 44 -14.76 7.60 42.51
N ARG A 45 -13.75 8.04 43.27
CA ARG A 45 -13.93 9.11 44.28
C ARG A 45 -14.02 10.52 43.68
N GLN A 46 -13.60 10.72 42.44
CA GLN A 46 -13.61 12.04 41.77
C GLN A 46 -14.83 12.25 40.87
N HIS A 47 -15.55 11.18 40.54
CA HIS A 47 -16.85 11.20 39.89
C HIS A 47 -17.84 10.55 40.86
N GLY A 48 -18.63 11.36 41.56
CA GLY A 48 -19.58 10.91 42.60
C GLY A 48 -20.74 10.07 42.07
N ALA A 49 -20.44 8.97 41.37
CA ALA A 49 -21.38 7.96 40.94
C ALA A 49 -21.15 6.72 41.80
N GLU A 50 -22.14 6.42 42.64
CA GLU A 50 -22.20 5.27 43.52
C GLU A 50 -22.38 3.99 42.70
N SER A 51 -21.29 3.29 42.37
CA SER A 51 -21.36 1.93 41.83
C SER A 51 -20.54 0.98 42.68
N THR A 52 -21.14 0.51 43.77
CA THR A 52 -20.58 -0.50 44.68
C THR A 52 -20.55 -1.88 44.02
N SER A 53 -19.45 -2.20 43.34
CA SER A 53 -19.17 -3.59 42.94
C SER A 53 -17.68 -3.90 43.15
N PRO A 54 -17.31 -4.85 44.04
CA PRO A 54 -15.92 -5.19 44.28
C PRO A 54 -15.34 -5.92 43.07
N ILE A 55 -14.52 -5.23 42.28
CA ILE A 55 -13.91 -5.74 41.04
C ILE A 55 -12.82 -6.76 41.41
N THR A 56 -13.08 -8.04 41.10
CA THR A 56 -12.18 -9.17 41.34
C THR A 56 -11.23 -9.33 40.14
N SER A 57 -10.07 -10.00 40.30
CA SER A 57 -9.06 -10.17 39.24
C SER A 57 -9.57 -10.80 37.94
N LEU A 58 -10.65 -11.59 38.01
CA LEU A 58 -11.33 -12.13 36.83
C LEU A 58 -12.09 -11.06 36.03
N THR A 59 -12.66 -10.07 36.72
CA THR A 59 -13.45 -9.00 36.09
C THR A 59 -12.57 -8.04 35.27
N LEU A 60 -11.28 -7.93 35.62
CA LEU A 60 -10.27 -7.17 34.85
C LEU A 60 -9.83 -7.87 33.54
N ALA A 61 -9.99 -9.19 33.44
CA ALA A 61 -9.60 -9.95 32.25
C ALA A 61 -10.68 -9.95 31.14
N CYS A 62 -11.93 -9.66 31.51
CA CYS A 62 -13.10 -9.71 30.62
C CYS A 62 -13.92 -8.42 30.61
N ALA A 63 -13.35 -7.28 31.03
CA ALA A 63 -14.06 -6.01 31.00
C ALA A 63 -14.32 -5.58 29.54
N PRO A 64 -15.55 -5.16 29.18
CA PRO A 64 -15.82 -4.57 27.88
C PRO A 64 -14.93 -3.33 27.66
N PRO A 65 -14.57 -3.00 26.42
CA PRO A 65 -13.70 -1.85 26.10
C PRO A 65 -14.24 -0.52 26.64
N SER A 66 -15.51 -0.45 27.02
CA SER A 66 -16.18 0.68 27.66
C SER A 66 -15.79 0.96 29.12
N LEU A 67 -15.10 0.04 29.81
CA LEU A 67 -14.63 0.20 31.20
C LEU A 67 -13.11 0.35 31.31
N LEU A 68 -12.39 0.25 30.19
CA LEU A 68 -11.05 0.81 30.09
C LEU A 68 -11.21 2.34 30.00
N PRO A 69 -10.28 3.13 30.56
CA PRO A 69 -10.34 4.57 30.45
C PRO A 69 -10.10 4.99 28.99
N GLU A 70 -11.14 4.91 28.16
CA GLU A 70 -11.29 5.79 27.02
C GLU A 70 -11.34 7.21 27.58
N HIS A 71 -10.33 7.98 27.20
CA HIS A 71 -10.09 9.31 27.74
C HIS A 71 -11.29 10.23 27.48
N ASP A 72 -12.01 10.52 28.56
CA ASP A 72 -12.86 11.70 28.71
C ASP A 72 -12.16 12.92 28.11
N GLN A 73 -12.73 13.43 27.03
CA GLN A 73 -12.23 14.57 26.26
C GLN A 73 -12.47 15.93 26.94
N THR A 74 -12.81 15.95 28.23
CA THR A 74 -13.30 17.16 28.91
C THR A 74 -12.79 17.33 30.33
N ARG A 75 -11.52 17.08 30.65
CA ARG A 75 -10.95 17.69 31.87
C ARG A 75 -9.44 17.91 31.90
N SER A 76 -9.09 19.19 31.96
CA SER A 76 -7.93 19.87 32.55
C SER A 76 -6.53 19.26 32.41
N ALA A 77 -5.70 20.03 31.72
CA ALA A 77 -4.28 19.87 31.44
C ALA A 77 -3.32 19.89 32.66
N SER A 78 -3.69 19.38 33.84
CA SER A 78 -2.85 19.52 35.04
C SER A 78 -2.61 18.27 35.89
N VAL A 79 -3.18 17.10 35.57
CA VAL A 79 -2.91 15.90 36.38
C VAL A 79 -1.73 15.13 35.83
N ALA A 80 -0.59 15.26 36.52
CA ALA A 80 0.59 14.44 36.29
C ALA A 80 0.26 12.95 36.43
N PRO A 81 0.78 12.10 35.54
CA PRO A 81 0.50 10.66 35.58
C PRO A 81 1.06 10.01 36.86
N PRO A 82 0.38 8.99 37.42
CA PRO A 82 0.73 8.40 38.72
C PRO A 82 2.13 7.75 38.68
N PRO A 83 2.89 7.76 39.79
CA PRO A 83 4.22 7.16 39.83
C PRO A 83 4.17 5.64 39.61
N PRO A 84 5.20 5.04 38.99
CA PRO A 84 5.25 3.61 38.75
C PRO A 84 5.27 2.84 40.09
N PRO A 85 4.64 1.65 40.16
CA PRO A 85 4.77 0.80 41.34
C PRO A 85 6.25 0.41 41.53
N ALA A 86 6.75 0.57 42.76
CA ALA A 86 8.17 0.44 43.11
C ALA A 86 8.79 -0.95 42.81
N GLU A 87 7.96 -1.96 42.54
CA GLU A 87 8.39 -3.33 42.23
C GLU A 87 8.67 -3.58 40.74
N LEU A 88 8.37 -2.63 39.84
CA LEU A 88 8.72 -2.76 38.42
C LEU A 88 10.18 -2.32 38.22
N THR A 89 11.07 -3.29 38.06
CA THR A 89 12.50 -3.06 37.79
C THR A 89 12.85 -3.38 36.33
N GLY A 90 13.91 -2.73 35.82
CA GLY A 90 14.48 -3.00 34.50
C GLY A 90 13.57 -2.63 33.32
N LEU A 91 13.50 -3.52 32.33
CA LEU A 91 12.85 -3.30 31.03
C LEU A 91 11.35 -2.98 31.15
N ARG A 92 10.67 -3.49 32.17
CA ARG A 92 9.23 -3.21 32.38
C ARG A 92 8.98 -1.78 32.84
N LYS A 93 9.89 -1.21 33.62
CA LYS A 93 9.87 0.21 33.98
C LYS A 93 10.06 1.08 32.74
N GLN A 94 11.04 0.73 31.89
CA GLN A 94 11.28 1.42 30.62
C GLN A 94 10.07 1.32 29.66
N TYR A 95 9.44 0.15 29.58
CA TYR A 95 8.21 -0.02 28.80
C TYR A 95 7.07 0.84 29.36
N TRP A 96 6.89 0.88 30.68
CA TRP A 96 5.87 1.70 31.31
C TRP A 96 6.12 3.20 31.10
N GLU A 97 7.37 3.65 31.22
CA GLU A 97 7.81 5.01 30.88
C GLU A 97 7.56 5.33 29.39
N ALA A 98 7.83 4.39 28.49
CA ALA A 98 7.58 4.54 27.06
C ALA A 98 6.08 4.65 26.75
N VAL A 99 5.23 3.84 27.39
CA VAL A 99 3.77 3.92 27.27
C VAL A 99 3.25 5.26 27.80
N GLN A 100 3.80 5.75 28.91
CA GLN A 100 3.45 7.05 29.48
C GLN A 100 3.88 8.20 28.55
N ALA A 101 5.10 8.14 28.01
CA ALA A 101 5.61 9.12 27.06
C ALA A 101 4.78 9.12 25.77
N HIS A 102 4.37 7.96 25.28
CA HIS A 102 3.49 7.82 24.12
C HIS A 102 2.10 8.42 24.38
N ALA A 103 1.51 8.19 25.55
CA ALA A 103 0.25 8.81 25.93
C ALA A 103 0.36 10.34 26.00
N LEU A 104 1.45 10.87 26.55
CA LEU A 104 1.75 12.30 26.58
C LEU A 104 1.90 12.87 25.15
N ALA A 105 2.67 12.19 24.30
CA ALA A 105 2.86 12.59 22.91
C ALA A 105 1.53 12.60 22.13
N LYS A 106 0.67 11.60 22.35
CA LYS A 106 -0.67 11.54 21.75
C LYS A 106 -1.52 12.75 22.19
N ARG A 107 -1.53 13.09 23.48
CA ARG A 107 -2.23 14.29 23.98
C ARG A 107 -1.71 15.58 23.36
N ARG A 108 -0.39 15.74 23.19
CA ARG A 108 0.20 16.91 22.51
C ARG A 108 -0.24 16.98 21.05
N ARG A 109 -0.24 15.85 20.34
CA ARG A 109 -0.72 15.77 18.96
C ARG A 109 -2.19 16.16 18.87
N ASP A 110 -3.02 15.66 19.77
CA ASP A 110 -4.46 15.95 19.80
C ASP A 110 -4.74 17.42 20.18
N ALA A 111 -3.91 18.03 21.03
CA ALA A 111 -3.96 19.47 21.32
C ALA A 111 -3.60 20.32 20.08
N LEU A 112 -2.47 20.03 19.44
CA LEU A 112 -2.06 20.71 18.21
C LEU A 112 -3.08 20.53 17.08
N HIS A 113 -3.71 19.36 17.01
CA HIS A 113 -4.76 19.12 16.01
C HIS A 113 -6.00 19.97 16.27
N ARG A 114 -6.37 20.20 17.54
CA ARG A 114 -7.45 21.12 17.90
C ARG A 114 -7.10 22.56 17.56
N GLU A 115 -5.89 23.01 17.88
CA GLU A 115 -5.41 24.36 17.52
C GLU A 115 -5.41 24.57 16.01
N LEU A 116 -4.97 23.57 15.24
CA LEU A 116 -4.97 23.64 13.77
C LEU A 116 -6.39 23.74 13.21
N ASN A 117 -7.34 22.96 13.76
CA ASN A 117 -8.74 23.05 13.37
C ASN A 117 -9.37 24.40 13.75
N GLU A 118 -8.95 25.00 14.87
CA GLU A 118 -9.37 26.34 15.29
C GLU A 118 -8.84 27.41 14.32
N LEU A 119 -7.55 27.37 13.99
CA LEU A 119 -6.94 28.26 12.99
C LEU A 119 -7.57 28.11 11.60
N GLN A 120 -7.92 26.89 11.20
CA GLN A 120 -8.64 26.66 9.95
C GLN A 120 -10.03 27.30 9.99
N ARG A 121 -10.77 27.16 11.10
CA ARG A 121 -12.08 27.82 11.27
C ARG A 121 -11.95 29.34 11.25
N GLU A 122 -10.94 29.89 11.90
CA GLU A 122 -10.65 31.33 11.88
C GLU A 122 -10.29 31.82 10.48
N ALA A 123 -9.47 31.08 9.72
CA ALA A 123 -9.13 31.40 8.34
C ALA A 123 -10.35 31.33 7.41
N HIS A 124 -11.23 30.34 7.60
CA HIS A 124 -12.50 30.25 6.88
C HIS A 124 -13.47 31.37 7.25
N ALA A 125 -13.55 31.77 8.53
CA ALA A 125 -14.37 32.89 8.99
C ALA A 125 -13.82 34.24 8.47
N ALA A 126 -12.50 34.44 8.45
CA ALA A 126 -11.87 35.63 7.88
C ALA A 126 -12.06 35.74 6.36
N ARG A 127 -12.03 34.61 5.64
CA ARG A 127 -12.29 34.57 4.20
C ARG A 127 -13.77 34.77 3.86
N ALA A 128 -14.69 34.32 4.72
CA ALA A 128 -16.12 34.59 4.58
C ALA A 128 -16.45 36.07 4.87
N GLY A 129 -15.82 36.68 5.88
CA GLY A 129 -15.99 38.10 6.20
C GLY A 129 -15.47 39.06 5.13
N ALA A 130 -14.47 38.65 4.34
CA ALA A 130 -13.92 39.44 3.23
C ALA A 130 -14.81 39.44 1.96
N GLN A 131 -15.83 38.57 1.88
CA GLN A 131 -16.76 38.50 0.74
C GLN A 131 -18.09 39.23 0.97
N THR A 132 -18.31 39.79 2.17
CA THR A 132 -19.49 40.61 2.50
C THR A 132 -19.06 42.04 2.82
N GLY A 133 -18.52 42.75 1.82
CA GLY A 133 -18.39 44.21 1.78
C GLY A 133 -19.34 44.79 0.73
N PRO A 134 -19.86 46.01 0.91
CA PRO A 134 -21.10 46.47 0.26
C PRO A 134 -20.93 46.81 -1.22
N ALA A 135 -22.05 46.66 -1.92
CA ALA A 135 -22.26 46.83 -3.35
C ALA A 135 -21.61 48.07 -3.99
N THR A 136 -20.88 47.86 -5.08
CA THR A 136 -21.03 48.64 -6.31
C THR A 136 -20.83 47.72 -7.52
N ASP A 137 -21.73 47.94 -8.49
CA ASP A 137 -22.01 47.12 -9.66
C ASP A 137 -20.79 46.88 -10.56
N PHE A 138 -20.65 45.66 -11.08
CA PHE A 138 -20.61 45.36 -12.53
C PHE A 138 -20.40 43.84 -12.74
N LEU A 139 -21.39 43.20 -13.36
CA LEU A 139 -21.36 41.85 -13.97
C LEU A 139 -21.42 42.01 -15.51
N PRO A 140 -21.25 40.96 -16.34
CA PRO A 140 -20.97 39.55 -16.02
C PRO A 140 -19.89 38.88 -16.92
N SER A 141 -19.38 37.71 -16.51
CA SER A 141 -19.69 36.43 -17.18
C SER A 141 -18.57 35.39 -17.05
N SER A 142 -18.94 34.24 -16.47
CA SER A 142 -18.67 32.87 -16.97
C SER A 142 -18.23 31.88 -15.88
N ALA A 143 -19.21 31.11 -15.43
CA ALA A 143 -19.19 29.69 -15.09
C ALA A 143 -17.95 29.06 -14.41
N ALA A 144 -18.13 28.66 -13.14
CA ALA A 144 -17.45 27.49 -12.58
C ALA A 144 -18.47 26.64 -11.78
N PRO A 145 -18.42 25.29 -11.89
CA PRO A 145 -19.45 24.40 -11.39
C PRO A 145 -19.29 24.06 -9.91
N MET A 146 -20.40 23.64 -9.32
CA MET A 146 -20.50 23.01 -8.01
C MET A 146 -19.63 21.76 -7.90
N VAL A 147 -18.89 21.66 -6.79
CA VAL A 147 -18.48 20.39 -6.15
C VAL A 147 -18.48 20.71 -4.65
N GLY A 148 -19.34 20.15 -3.80
CA GLY A 148 -19.63 18.73 -3.66
C GLY A 148 -18.83 18.21 -2.47
N ASN A 149 -19.47 18.16 -1.30
CA ASN A 149 -18.90 17.66 -0.05
C ASN A 149 -18.20 16.30 -0.26
N SER A 150 -16.95 16.19 0.21
CA SER A 150 -16.33 14.89 0.49
C SER A 150 -15.40 15.02 1.69
N SER A 151 -15.95 14.64 2.84
CA SER A 151 -15.22 14.31 4.06
C SER A 151 -14.27 13.14 3.76
N GLY A 152 -12.97 13.29 4.01
CA GLY A 152 -12.07 12.12 4.09
C GLY A 152 -10.62 12.21 3.60
N ASN A 153 -10.06 13.34 3.14
CA ASN A 153 -8.70 13.32 2.58
C ASN A 153 -7.79 14.53 2.95
N HIS A 154 -7.51 14.72 4.24
CA HIS A 154 -6.69 15.83 4.74
C HIS A 154 -5.17 15.71 4.48
N GLY A 155 -4.69 14.54 4.01
CA GLY A 155 -3.27 14.35 3.66
C GLY A 155 -2.90 14.89 2.27
N ASN A 156 -3.84 14.85 1.32
CA ASN A 156 -3.59 15.32 -0.04
C ASN A 156 -3.83 16.82 -0.23
N SER A 157 -4.70 17.43 0.59
CA SER A 157 -4.94 18.88 0.54
C SER A 157 -3.69 19.67 0.93
N SER A 158 -2.98 19.30 2.01
CA SER A 158 -1.74 20.00 2.41
C SER A 158 -0.65 19.93 1.34
N ARG A 159 -0.53 18.79 0.64
CA ARG A 159 0.42 18.66 -0.47
C ARG A 159 0.01 19.50 -1.68
N HIS A 160 -1.29 19.57 -1.96
CA HIS A 160 -1.83 20.42 -3.01
C HIS A 160 -1.72 21.92 -2.67
N ASP A 161 -1.84 22.29 -1.39
CA ASP A 161 -1.67 23.66 -0.88
C ASP A 161 -0.21 24.11 -0.94
N ILE A 162 0.75 23.23 -0.63
CA ILE A 162 2.18 23.52 -0.81
C ILE A 162 2.51 23.64 -2.30
N GLN A 163 1.98 22.75 -3.15
CA GLN A 163 2.20 22.81 -4.60
C GLN A 163 1.59 24.08 -5.22
N SER A 164 0.41 24.51 -4.77
CA SER A 164 -0.22 25.75 -5.21
C SER A 164 0.51 26.99 -4.69
N TYR A 165 1.04 26.97 -3.46
CA TYR A 165 1.90 28.03 -2.94
C TYR A 165 3.22 28.13 -3.72
N VAL A 166 3.83 27.00 -4.06
CA VAL A 166 5.06 26.95 -4.86
C VAL A 166 4.80 27.45 -6.27
N SER A 167 3.70 27.06 -6.93
CA SER A 167 3.35 27.57 -8.26
C SER A 167 3.10 29.08 -8.24
N LEU A 168 2.45 29.59 -7.19
CA LEU A 168 2.24 31.02 -6.98
C LEU A 168 3.55 31.79 -6.74
N LEU A 169 4.51 31.20 -6.02
CA LEU A 169 5.87 31.75 -5.90
C LEU A 169 6.60 31.83 -7.23
N HIS A 170 6.49 30.79 -8.06
CA HIS A 170 7.07 30.79 -9.41
C HIS A 170 6.42 31.85 -10.30
N GLN A 171 5.09 31.98 -10.23
CA GLN A 171 4.36 33.02 -10.95
C GLN A 171 4.77 34.42 -10.48
N ARG A 172 4.89 34.67 -9.17
CA ARG A 172 5.36 35.95 -8.62
C ARG A 172 6.79 36.27 -9.05
N ARG A 173 7.70 35.28 -9.05
CA ARG A 173 9.07 35.46 -9.55
C ARG A 173 9.09 35.74 -11.04
N ARG A 174 8.25 35.07 -11.84
CA ARG A 174 8.12 35.33 -13.27
C ARG A 174 7.56 36.73 -13.53
N HIS A 175 6.56 37.14 -12.75
CA HIS A 175 5.99 38.49 -12.82
C HIS A 175 7.02 39.56 -12.45
N ALA A 176 7.77 39.37 -11.36
CA ALA A 176 8.85 40.29 -10.97
C ALA A 176 9.94 40.38 -12.06
N ARG A 177 10.29 39.26 -12.70
CA ARG A 177 11.21 39.28 -13.86
C ARG A 177 10.62 40.03 -15.04
N MET A 178 9.34 39.82 -15.36
CA MET A 178 8.65 40.54 -16.42
C MET A 178 8.58 42.04 -16.11
N GLN A 179 8.33 42.43 -14.86
CA GLN A 179 8.36 43.82 -14.44
C GLN A 179 9.74 44.44 -14.59
N ILE A 180 10.82 43.74 -14.21
CA ILE A 180 12.19 44.23 -14.45
C ILE A 180 12.47 44.41 -15.94
N LEU A 181 12.00 43.49 -16.79
CA LEU A 181 12.14 43.60 -18.24
C LEU A 181 11.31 44.75 -18.82
N LEU A 182 10.09 44.95 -18.32
CA LEU A 182 9.23 46.08 -18.70
C LEU A 182 9.87 47.39 -18.26
N ASP A 183 10.33 47.51 -17.01
CA ASP A 183 11.04 48.69 -16.52
C ASP A 183 12.34 48.96 -17.30
N ALA A 184 13.01 47.92 -17.81
CA ALA A 184 14.20 48.05 -18.64
C ALA A 184 13.87 48.45 -20.08
N LEU A 185 12.73 47.98 -20.61
CA LEU A 185 12.22 48.37 -21.92
C LEU A 185 11.65 49.78 -21.91
N ASP A 186 10.91 50.17 -20.86
CA ASP A 186 10.41 51.53 -20.66
C ASP A 186 11.59 52.50 -20.50
N ARG A 187 12.63 52.13 -19.75
CA ARG A 187 13.89 52.90 -19.70
C ARG A 187 14.63 53.00 -21.04
N ALA A 188 14.48 52.01 -21.91
CA ALA A 188 15.03 52.04 -23.26
C ALA A 188 14.14 52.78 -24.27
N ALA A 189 12.83 52.86 -24.01
CA ALA A 189 11.83 53.54 -24.84
C ALA A 189 11.71 55.03 -24.51
N ASP A 190 11.91 55.41 -23.25
CA ASP A 190 12.04 56.81 -22.79
C ASP A 190 13.38 57.45 -23.23
N ALA A 191 14.25 56.69 -23.89
CA ALA A 191 15.45 57.22 -24.52
C ALA A 191 15.07 57.93 -25.83
N GLU A 192 15.07 59.26 -25.81
CA GLU A 192 14.87 60.14 -26.97
C GLU A 192 15.76 59.75 -28.18
N PRO A 193 15.28 59.94 -29.43
CA PRO A 193 15.84 59.38 -30.67
C PRO A 193 17.12 60.06 -31.19
N ASP A 194 17.75 60.98 -30.45
CA ASP A 194 18.91 61.73 -30.93
C ASP A 194 20.23 60.92 -30.91
N ASP A 195 20.27 59.77 -30.22
CA ASP A 195 21.43 58.87 -30.17
C ASP A 195 21.21 57.62 -31.04
N ASN A 196 21.29 57.79 -32.36
CA ASN A 196 21.14 56.73 -33.35
C ASN A 196 22.20 55.59 -33.12
N PRO A 197 21.81 54.34 -32.83
CA PRO A 197 22.71 53.27 -32.35
C PRO A 197 23.62 52.67 -33.43
N LEU A 198 23.49 53.11 -34.68
CA LEU A 198 24.31 52.64 -35.82
C LEU A 198 25.66 53.36 -35.96
N ARG A 199 25.94 54.37 -35.11
CA ARG A 199 27.18 55.17 -35.17
C ARG A 199 28.22 54.85 -34.09
N ARG A 200 27.92 53.95 -33.15
CA ARG A 200 28.85 53.56 -32.08
C ARG A 200 29.14 52.07 -32.17
N ASP A 201 30.43 51.72 -32.28
CA ASP A 201 30.88 50.35 -32.51
C ASP A 201 30.61 49.38 -31.35
N ASP A 202 30.23 49.89 -30.17
CA ASP A 202 29.97 49.06 -28.99
C ASP A 202 28.55 49.23 -28.43
N LEU A 203 27.57 48.59 -29.09
CA LEU A 203 26.20 48.44 -28.57
C LEU A 203 26.18 47.89 -27.14
N ARG A 204 27.14 47.02 -26.81
CA ARG A 204 27.27 46.41 -25.48
C ARG A 204 27.66 47.43 -24.41
N GLN A 205 28.49 48.41 -24.73
CA GLN A 205 28.88 49.47 -23.80
C GLN A 205 27.72 50.44 -23.57
N TRP A 206 27.00 50.79 -24.64
CA TRP A 206 25.82 51.65 -24.55
C TRP A 206 24.70 51.01 -23.70
N VAL A 207 24.43 49.71 -23.90
CA VAL A 207 23.47 48.97 -23.07
C VAL A 207 23.97 48.90 -21.61
N LYS A 208 25.27 48.72 -21.37
CA LYS A 208 25.84 48.68 -20.03
C LYS A 208 25.74 50.03 -19.30
N ASP A 209 25.99 51.13 -20.00
CA ASP A 209 25.92 52.49 -19.46
C ASP A 209 24.48 52.94 -19.17
N ARG A 210 23.47 52.35 -19.84
CA ARG A 210 22.05 52.73 -19.70
C ARG A 210 21.23 51.80 -18.82
N LEU A 211 21.45 50.48 -18.89
CA LEU A 211 20.73 49.49 -18.07
C LEU A 211 21.37 49.30 -16.67
N GLY A 212 22.60 49.79 -16.47
CA GLY A 212 23.38 49.57 -15.27
C GLY A 212 24.00 48.17 -15.21
N ASP A 213 24.95 47.99 -14.29
CA ASP A 213 25.57 46.68 -14.05
C ASP A 213 24.53 45.67 -13.53
N ALA A 214 24.69 44.40 -13.94
CA ALA A 214 23.79 43.32 -13.54
C ALA A 214 23.65 43.27 -12.01
N PRO A 215 22.43 43.03 -11.47
CA PRO A 215 22.19 43.06 -10.03
C PRO A 215 23.10 42.04 -9.35
N VAL A 216 23.97 42.55 -8.48
CA VAL A 216 24.90 41.76 -7.68
C VAL A 216 24.06 40.81 -6.81
N PRO A 217 24.32 39.49 -6.82
CA PRO A 217 23.59 38.56 -5.99
C PRO A 217 23.75 38.94 -4.51
N PRO A 218 22.70 38.75 -3.68
CA PRO A 218 22.69 39.22 -2.31
C PRO A 218 23.90 38.69 -1.52
N PRO A 219 24.54 39.56 -0.70
CA PRO A 219 25.85 39.32 -0.08
C PRO A 219 25.87 38.20 0.97
N GLU A 220 24.73 37.61 1.34
CA GLU A 220 24.69 36.54 2.35
C GLU A 220 25.35 35.22 1.89
N ILE A 221 25.68 35.07 0.61
CA ILE A 221 26.41 33.91 0.06
C ILE A 221 27.93 34.20 -0.09
N ALA A 222 28.34 35.48 -0.03
CA ALA A 222 29.74 35.89 0.01
C ALA A 222 30.09 36.28 1.45
N GLY A 223 30.60 35.30 2.22
CA GLY A 223 30.89 35.43 3.64
C GLY A 223 31.52 36.77 4.03
N GLY A 224 30.93 37.40 5.05
CA GLY A 224 31.30 38.72 5.52
C GLY A 224 32.68 38.81 6.17
N GLY A 225 33.18 40.05 6.25
CA GLY A 225 34.29 40.45 7.13
C GLY A 225 35.27 41.44 6.51
N ASN A 226 34.95 42.73 6.59
CA ASN A 226 35.81 43.93 6.60
C ASN A 226 37.24 43.85 6.00
N THR A 227 37.57 44.79 5.10
CA THR A 227 38.41 45.97 5.44
C THR A 227 38.51 46.96 4.28
N ALA A 228 38.82 48.18 4.65
CA ALA A 228 38.80 49.42 3.88
C ALA A 228 39.77 49.46 2.69
N GLY A 229 39.55 50.46 1.83
CA GLY A 229 40.62 51.09 1.04
C GLY A 229 40.36 51.04 -0.45
N HIS A 230 39.80 52.13 -0.97
CA HIS A 230 40.03 52.56 -2.34
C HIS A 230 41.55 52.45 -2.65
N ASP A 231 41.89 51.90 -3.82
CA ASP A 231 43.22 51.94 -4.49
C ASP A 231 43.98 50.61 -4.72
N ALA A 232 43.34 49.44 -4.66
CA ALA A 232 43.97 48.14 -4.96
C ALA A 232 43.30 47.33 -6.12
N SER A 233 42.71 48.02 -7.10
CA SER A 233 41.79 47.43 -8.10
C SER A 233 42.33 46.24 -8.92
N ALA A 234 43.60 46.23 -9.34
CA ALA A 234 44.14 45.15 -10.17
C ALA A 234 44.65 43.93 -9.36
N SER A 235 45.20 44.16 -8.16
CA SER A 235 45.72 43.13 -7.27
C SER A 235 44.60 42.40 -6.52
N ALA A 236 43.58 43.14 -6.07
CA ALA A 236 42.41 42.57 -5.42
C ALA A 236 41.55 41.73 -6.39
N ALA A 237 41.48 42.10 -7.68
CA ALA A 237 40.78 41.32 -8.70
C ALA A 237 41.49 39.98 -9.00
N ALA A 238 42.83 39.95 -9.04
CA ALA A 238 43.59 38.72 -9.19
C ALA A 238 43.46 37.81 -7.96
N ALA A 239 43.53 38.37 -6.74
CA ALA A 239 43.31 37.63 -5.51
C ALA A 239 41.87 37.09 -5.40
N ALA A 240 40.85 37.85 -5.83
CA ALA A 240 39.47 37.40 -5.91
C ALA A 240 39.28 36.30 -6.98
N ALA A 241 40.00 36.38 -8.11
CA ALA A 241 39.98 35.34 -9.14
C ALA A 241 40.62 34.02 -8.65
N ASP A 242 41.66 34.08 -7.81
CA ASP A 242 42.26 32.88 -7.22
C ASP A 242 41.42 32.31 -6.08
N GLN A 243 40.80 33.15 -5.24
CA GLN A 243 39.83 32.71 -4.23
C GLN A 243 38.60 32.05 -4.86
N THR A 244 38.07 32.59 -5.97
CA THR A 244 36.95 31.95 -6.68
C THR A 244 37.34 30.60 -7.26
N LYS A 245 38.56 30.43 -7.80
CA LYS A 245 39.07 29.12 -8.22
C LYS A 245 39.15 28.16 -7.04
N GLU A 246 39.65 28.59 -5.88
CA GLU A 246 39.69 27.76 -4.66
C GLU A 246 38.28 27.35 -4.19
N HIS A 247 37.32 28.27 -4.21
CA HIS A 247 35.93 27.98 -3.89
C HIS A 247 35.30 27.02 -4.90
N VAL A 248 35.58 27.15 -6.20
CA VAL A 248 35.14 26.22 -7.23
C VAL A 248 35.76 24.83 -7.03
N LEU A 249 37.04 24.75 -6.68
CA LEU A 249 37.70 23.48 -6.38
C LEU A 249 37.12 22.83 -5.12
N ARG A 250 36.87 23.61 -4.07
CA ARG A 250 36.17 23.15 -2.86
C ARG A 250 34.78 22.65 -3.20
N LEU A 251 34.01 23.38 -4.01
CA LEU A 251 32.66 22.98 -4.40
C LEU A 251 32.67 21.74 -5.29
N LYS A 252 33.61 21.62 -6.24
CA LYS A 252 33.80 20.40 -7.03
C LYS A 252 34.15 19.20 -6.15
N LYS A 253 34.99 19.39 -5.14
CA LYS A 253 35.34 18.36 -4.16
C LYS A 253 34.11 17.94 -3.35
N GLU A 254 33.37 18.89 -2.78
CA GLU A 254 32.15 18.62 -2.02
C GLU A 254 31.07 17.96 -2.89
N LEU A 255 30.94 18.36 -4.15
CA LEU A 255 30.00 17.76 -5.09
C LEU A 255 30.38 16.31 -5.41
N LEU A 256 31.66 16.00 -5.58
CA LEU A 256 32.14 14.63 -5.76
C LEU A 256 31.89 13.78 -4.50
N LEU A 257 32.14 14.32 -3.31
CA LEU A 257 31.85 13.64 -2.05
C LEU A 257 30.34 13.40 -1.86
N ALA A 258 29.50 14.40 -2.16
CA ALA A 258 28.05 14.28 -2.09
C ALA A 258 27.51 13.27 -3.10
N LYS A 259 28.06 13.25 -4.32
CA LYS A 259 27.71 12.25 -5.35
C LYS A 259 28.10 10.85 -4.89
N GLN A 260 29.32 10.66 -4.39
CA GLN A 260 29.77 9.37 -3.87
C GLN A 260 28.89 8.89 -2.71
N ASN A 261 28.52 9.79 -1.78
CA ASN A 261 27.66 9.46 -0.66
C ASN A 261 26.24 9.08 -1.13
N ARG A 262 25.69 9.80 -2.10
CA ARG A 262 24.39 9.49 -2.72
C ARG A 262 24.42 8.15 -3.45
N ASP A 263 25.48 7.85 -4.18
CA ASP A 263 25.63 6.58 -4.89
C ASP A 263 25.77 5.41 -3.90
N ALA A 264 26.51 5.59 -2.80
CA ALA A 264 26.61 4.60 -1.73
C ALA A 264 25.27 4.38 -1.00
N GLU A 265 24.50 5.45 -0.78
CA GLU A 265 23.17 5.35 -0.19
C GLU A 265 22.17 4.67 -1.15
N MET A 266 22.24 4.98 -2.44
CA MET A 266 21.42 4.34 -3.47
C MET A 266 21.73 2.85 -3.56
N GLN A 267 23.01 2.46 -3.50
CA GLN A 267 23.42 1.05 -3.44
C GLN A 267 22.94 0.36 -2.16
N ARG A 268 23.01 1.02 -1.00
CA ARG A 268 22.44 0.50 0.25
C ARG A 268 20.93 0.30 0.15
N ARG A 269 20.21 1.26 -0.43
CA ARG A 269 18.77 1.14 -0.67
C ARG A 269 18.46 0.01 -1.65
N ALA A 270 19.23 -0.14 -2.72
CA ALA A 270 19.07 -1.24 -3.67
C ALA A 270 19.32 -2.61 -3.01
N ALA A 271 20.35 -2.73 -2.18
CA ALA A 271 20.64 -3.95 -1.42
C ALA A 271 19.55 -4.28 -0.40
N VAL A 272 19.01 -3.29 0.31
CA VAL A 272 17.88 -3.47 1.23
C VAL A 272 16.60 -3.86 0.49
N VAL A 273 16.33 -3.26 -0.68
CA VAL A 273 15.19 -3.64 -1.52
C VAL A 273 15.36 -5.08 -2.04
N GLN A 274 16.54 -5.49 -2.48
CA GLN A 274 16.79 -6.87 -2.90
C GLN A 274 16.65 -7.87 -1.73
N ALA A 275 17.28 -7.59 -0.58
CA ALA A 275 17.18 -8.44 0.61
C ALA A 275 15.75 -8.54 1.16
N SER A 276 15.00 -7.43 1.13
CA SER A 276 13.58 -7.43 1.54
C SER A 276 12.66 -8.05 0.51
N THR A 277 13.01 -8.08 -0.78
CA THR A 277 12.20 -8.76 -1.80
C THR A 277 12.35 -10.28 -1.68
N GLU A 278 13.55 -10.79 -1.40
CA GLU A 278 13.81 -12.22 -1.20
C GLU A 278 13.23 -12.73 0.14
N SER A 279 13.40 -11.96 1.23
CA SER A 279 12.83 -12.34 2.52
C SER A 279 11.31 -12.14 2.58
N SER A 280 10.77 -11.09 1.94
CA SER A 280 9.31 -10.85 1.88
C SER A 280 8.61 -11.82 0.95
N ALA A 281 9.23 -12.33 -0.13
CA ALA A 281 8.59 -13.35 -0.96
C ALA A 281 8.33 -14.66 -0.19
N LEU A 282 9.30 -15.10 0.62
CA LEU A 282 9.16 -16.29 1.46
C LEU A 282 8.24 -16.06 2.67
N SER A 283 8.39 -14.93 3.38
CA SER A 283 7.52 -14.58 4.51
C SER A 283 6.08 -14.30 4.08
N ARG A 284 5.85 -13.68 2.92
CA ARG A 284 4.49 -13.41 2.40
C ARG A 284 3.79 -14.70 1.95
N GLY A 285 4.54 -15.70 1.48
CA GLY A 285 4.03 -17.05 1.23
C GLY A 285 3.62 -17.77 2.51
N VAL A 286 4.47 -17.76 3.54
CA VAL A 286 4.18 -18.40 4.84
C VAL A 286 3.07 -17.66 5.59
N GLU A 287 3.07 -16.34 5.59
CA GLU A 287 2.01 -15.53 6.21
C GLU A 287 0.67 -15.65 5.47
N ALA A 288 0.68 -15.75 4.13
CA ALA A 288 -0.52 -16.05 3.37
C ALA A 288 -1.05 -17.46 3.66
N GLN A 289 -0.16 -18.45 3.81
CA GLN A 289 -0.54 -19.81 4.20
C GLN A 289 -1.09 -19.86 5.62
N VAL A 290 -0.48 -19.17 6.59
CA VAL A 290 -1.00 -19.07 7.97
C VAL A 290 -2.34 -18.35 8.01
N ARG A 291 -2.54 -17.31 7.20
CA ARG A 291 -3.81 -16.59 7.10
C ARG A 291 -4.90 -17.46 6.44
N ALA A 292 -4.55 -18.22 5.41
CA ALA A 292 -5.46 -19.17 4.77
C ALA A 292 -5.84 -20.31 5.72
N LEU A 293 -4.90 -20.83 6.51
CA LEU A 293 -5.18 -21.86 7.52
C LEU A 293 -6.04 -21.33 8.67
N ARG A 294 -5.83 -20.07 9.10
CA ARG A 294 -6.70 -19.43 10.10
C ARG A 294 -8.11 -19.21 9.55
N ALA A 295 -8.23 -18.73 8.31
CA ALA A 295 -9.53 -18.59 7.65
C ALA A 295 -10.25 -19.93 7.52
N ALA A 296 -9.55 -20.99 7.10
CA ALA A 296 -10.11 -22.34 7.01
C ALA A 296 -10.54 -22.89 8.39
N ARG A 297 -9.77 -22.60 9.45
CA ARG A 297 -10.15 -22.95 10.83
C ARG A 297 -11.41 -22.19 11.24
N ASP A 298 -11.47 -20.90 11.01
CA ASP A 298 -12.61 -20.06 11.43
C ASP A 298 -13.87 -20.43 10.64
N GLU A 299 -13.73 -20.82 9.37
CA GLU A 299 -14.79 -21.38 8.54
C GLU A 299 -15.26 -22.75 9.04
N LEU A 300 -14.34 -23.63 9.47
CA LEU A 300 -14.70 -24.91 10.10
C LEU A 300 -15.40 -24.70 11.44
N ILE A 301 -14.96 -23.73 12.25
CA ILE A 301 -15.63 -23.38 13.51
C ILE A 301 -17.03 -22.85 13.23
N ALA A 302 -17.18 -21.92 12.29
CA ALA A 302 -18.48 -21.40 11.89
C ALA A 302 -19.39 -22.50 11.31
N TRP A 303 -18.82 -23.45 10.55
CA TRP A 303 -19.56 -24.61 10.05
C TRP A 303 -20.00 -25.52 11.18
N ILE A 304 -19.11 -25.86 12.13
CA ILE A 304 -19.44 -26.67 13.31
C ILE A 304 -20.50 -25.96 14.16
N GLU A 305 -20.35 -24.67 14.41
CA GLU A 305 -21.31 -23.86 15.17
C GLU A 305 -22.67 -23.80 14.45
N ALA A 306 -22.68 -23.64 13.13
CA ALA A 306 -23.91 -23.68 12.34
C ALA A 306 -24.55 -25.06 12.32
N GLU A 307 -23.76 -26.14 12.33
CA GLU A 307 -24.27 -27.51 12.38
C GLU A 307 -24.77 -27.86 13.78
N LEU A 308 -24.09 -27.40 14.84
CA LEU A 308 -24.56 -27.47 16.21
C LEU A 308 -25.82 -26.62 16.44
N ALA A 309 -25.96 -25.48 15.77
CA ALA A 309 -27.18 -24.66 15.82
C ALA A 309 -28.36 -25.28 15.04
N LYS A 310 -28.07 -26.13 14.05
CA LYS A 310 -29.10 -26.91 13.32
C LYS A 310 -29.52 -28.17 14.05
N MET A 311 -28.72 -28.65 15.00
CA MET A 311 -29.15 -29.69 15.92
C MET A 311 -30.21 -29.06 16.85
N PRO A 312 -31.48 -29.49 16.80
CA PRO A 312 -32.49 -28.97 17.70
C PRO A 312 -32.11 -29.31 19.15
N GLU A 313 -32.19 -28.34 20.05
CA GLU A 313 -32.06 -28.47 21.52
C GLU A 313 -33.18 -29.34 22.15
N GLY A 314 -33.45 -30.50 21.55
CA GLY A 314 -34.64 -31.31 21.78
C GLY A 314 -34.33 -32.74 22.21
N ASP A 315 -33.19 -33.01 22.85
CA ASP A 315 -32.94 -34.33 23.46
C ASP A 315 -32.04 -34.34 24.72
N GLU A 316 -31.95 -33.23 25.44
CA GLU A 316 -31.37 -33.19 26.80
C GLU A 316 -32.27 -33.88 27.87
N SER A 317 -33.38 -34.51 27.45
CA SER A 317 -34.28 -35.25 28.36
C SER A 317 -34.08 -36.77 28.31
N ILE A 318 -33.24 -37.33 27.43
CA ILE A 318 -33.02 -38.78 27.32
C ILE A 318 -31.72 -39.25 28.02
N LEU A 319 -30.82 -38.33 28.38
CA LEU A 319 -29.54 -38.68 29.06
C LEU A 319 -29.54 -38.48 30.59
N SER A 320 -30.62 -37.96 31.19
CA SER A 320 -30.74 -37.81 32.66
C SER A 320 -31.31 -39.05 33.38
N GLY A 321 -31.28 -40.23 32.73
CA GLY A 321 -31.99 -41.43 33.18
C GLY A 321 -31.17 -42.73 33.12
N SER A 322 -29.90 -42.74 33.51
CA SER A 322 -29.21 -44.00 33.84
C SER A 322 -28.00 -43.72 34.72
N GLY A 323 -27.98 -44.35 35.90
CA GLY A 323 -27.00 -44.09 36.93
C GLY A 323 -25.57 -44.45 36.53
N THR A 324 -24.65 -43.58 36.92
CA THR A 324 -23.25 -43.96 37.12
C THR A 324 -22.86 -43.67 38.57
N PRO A 325 -22.32 -44.67 39.30
CA PRO A 325 -22.07 -44.58 40.72
C PRO A 325 -20.86 -43.68 41.00
N GLN A 326 -21.08 -42.81 41.99
CA GLN A 326 -20.12 -42.17 42.87
C GLN A 326 -18.81 -42.99 43.02
N ARG A 327 -17.68 -42.43 42.58
CA ARG A 327 -16.35 -42.96 42.91
C ARG A 327 -15.56 -41.93 43.73
N PRO A 328 -14.90 -42.36 44.81
CA PRO A 328 -14.63 -41.49 45.95
C PRO A 328 -13.29 -40.78 45.86
N ASP A 329 -13.25 -39.67 46.58
CA ASP A 329 -12.08 -38.95 47.05
C ASP A 329 -11.01 -39.90 47.62
N ARG A 330 -9.80 -39.89 47.04
CA ARG A 330 -8.58 -40.38 47.69
C ARG A 330 -7.39 -39.53 47.25
N ARG A 331 -6.83 -38.83 48.24
CA ARG A 331 -5.46 -38.31 48.23
C ARG A 331 -4.47 -39.41 48.61
N ASP A 332 -3.23 -39.16 48.20
CA ASP A 332 -1.92 -39.65 48.64
C ASP A 332 -1.30 -40.89 47.95
N ASP A 333 -0.16 -40.59 47.30
CA ASP A 333 1.11 -41.32 47.19
C ASP A 333 1.13 -42.82 46.84
N LYS A 334 1.62 -43.15 45.63
CA LYS A 334 2.92 -43.86 45.46
C LYS A 334 3.33 -44.01 43.98
N ASP A 335 4.53 -43.53 43.72
CA ASP A 335 5.40 -43.86 42.60
C ASP A 335 5.67 -45.38 42.55
N THR A 336 5.15 -46.08 41.53
CA THR A 336 5.70 -47.30 40.88
C THR A 336 4.69 -47.88 39.86
N GLY A 337 5.02 -47.82 38.56
CA GLY A 337 4.40 -48.65 37.51
C GLY A 337 3.82 -47.86 36.35
N THR A 338 4.67 -47.35 35.44
CA THR A 338 4.22 -46.62 34.23
C THR A 338 4.50 -47.34 32.91
N ASP A 339 5.04 -48.56 32.93
CA ASP A 339 5.30 -49.31 31.68
C ASP A 339 4.05 -50.06 31.19
N ASP A 340 3.26 -50.67 32.07
CA ASP A 340 2.03 -51.40 31.67
C ASP A 340 0.94 -50.47 31.10
N ASP A 341 0.85 -49.22 31.59
CA ASP A 341 -0.09 -48.23 31.07
C ASP A 341 0.35 -47.68 29.70
N ALA A 342 1.66 -47.58 29.45
CA ALA A 342 2.18 -47.11 28.16
C ALA A 342 1.95 -48.15 27.06
N ASP A 343 2.17 -49.43 27.36
CA ASP A 343 1.95 -50.54 26.42
C ASP A 343 0.44 -50.71 26.14
N SER A 344 -0.42 -50.59 27.15
CA SER A 344 -1.88 -50.61 27.00
C SER A 344 -2.41 -49.45 26.14
N ILE A 345 -1.86 -48.24 26.32
CA ILE A 345 -2.20 -47.08 25.47
C ILE A 345 -1.72 -47.32 24.03
N GLN A 346 -0.55 -47.92 23.84
CA GLN A 346 -0.01 -48.20 22.51
C GLN A 346 -0.87 -49.24 21.77
N GLU A 347 -1.27 -50.33 22.44
CA GLU A 347 -2.19 -51.33 21.87
C GLU A 347 -3.55 -50.70 21.51
N GLN A 348 -4.05 -49.77 22.33
CA GLN A 348 -5.29 -49.05 22.04
C GLN A 348 -5.16 -48.12 20.82
N VAL A 349 -4.01 -47.45 20.67
CA VAL A 349 -3.73 -46.61 19.50
C VAL A 349 -3.62 -47.46 18.24
N ASP A 350 -2.96 -48.61 18.31
CA ASP A 350 -2.79 -49.51 17.17
C ASP A 350 -4.14 -50.08 16.73
N ALA A 351 -5.00 -50.50 17.67
CA ALA A 351 -6.36 -50.95 17.37
C ALA A 351 -7.24 -49.86 16.73
N LEU A 352 -7.10 -48.60 17.19
CA LEU A 352 -7.80 -47.47 16.59
C LEU A 352 -7.28 -47.15 15.19
N TYR A 353 -5.97 -47.30 14.96
CA TYR A 353 -5.37 -47.10 13.64
C TYR A 353 -5.78 -48.19 12.66
N GLU A 354 -5.81 -49.45 13.07
CA GLU A 354 -6.32 -50.55 12.25
C GLU A 354 -7.79 -50.34 11.86
N ARG A 355 -8.63 -49.91 12.81
CA ARG A 355 -10.03 -49.59 12.54
C ARG A 355 -10.17 -48.42 11.56
N TYR A 356 -9.33 -47.40 11.70
CA TYR A 356 -9.28 -46.27 10.79
C TYR A 356 -8.86 -46.68 9.36
N VAL A 357 -7.81 -47.50 9.25
CA VAL A 357 -7.34 -48.02 7.95
C VAL A 357 -8.42 -48.87 7.30
N ALA A 358 -9.06 -49.79 8.03
CA ALA A 358 -10.14 -50.63 7.52
C ALA A 358 -11.34 -49.80 7.03
N ALA A 359 -11.73 -48.76 7.77
CA ALA A 359 -12.78 -47.84 7.36
C ALA A 359 -12.39 -47.06 6.10
N ARG A 360 -11.14 -46.60 6.01
CA ARG A 360 -10.64 -45.84 4.85
C ARG A 360 -10.50 -46.72 3.61
N THR A 361 -10.06 -47.97 3.74
CA THR A 361 -10.02 -48.91 2.62
C THR A 361 -11.43 -49.27 2.16
N SER A 362 -12.38 -49.45 3.08
CA SER A 362 -13.78 -49.68 2.73
C SER A 362 -14.40 -48.49 1.98
N LEU A 363 -14.07 -47.25 2.38
CA LEU A 363 -14.52 -46.04 1.70
C LEU A 363 -13.93 -45.94 0.28
N VAL A 364 -12.64 -46.24 0.12
CA VAL A 364 -11.99 -46.24 -1.21
C VAL A 364 -12.65 -47.27 -2.12
N VAL A 365 -12.89 -48.49 -1.64
CA VAL A 365 -13.60 -49.53 -2.42
C VAL A 365 -15.01 -49.07 -2.79
N ALA A 366 -15.74 -48.44 -1.88
CA ALA A 366 -17.07 -47.90 -2.17
C ALA A 366 -17.04 -46.74 -3.18
N ALA A 367 -16.04 -45.87 -3.10
CA ALA A 367 -15.84 -44.77 -4.04
C ALA A 367 -15.44 -45.27 -5.43
N ASP A 368 -14.57 -46.28 -5.51
CA ASP A 368 -14.18 -46.92 -6.77
C ASP A 368 -15.36 -47.66 -7.39
N ALA A 369 -16.20 -48.33 -6.59
CA ALA A 369 -17.44 -48.94 -7.05
C ALA A 369 -18.45 -47.89 -7.57
N ALA A 370 -18.57 -46.75 -6.89
CA ALA A 370 -19.40 -45.63 -7.35
C ALA A 370 -18.86 -44.99 -8.64
N ALA A 371 -17.54 -44.84 -8.76
CA ALA A 371 -16.87 -44.33 -9.96
C ALA A 371 -17.01 -45.31 -11.15
N ALA A 372 -16.91 -46.62 -10.89
CA ALA A 372 -17.16 -47.65 -11.91
C ALA A 372 -18.62 -47.64 -12.38
N SER A 373 -19.58 -47.47 -11.47
CA SER A 373 -21.01 -47.31 -11.79
C SER A 373 -21.28 -46.03 -12.61
N ALA A 374 -20.65 -44.91 -12.24
CA ALA A 374 -20.75 -43.66 -12.99
C ALA A 374 -20.10 -43.75 -14.38
N LYS A 375 -19.06 -44.57 -14.56
CA LYS A 375 -18.42 -44.82 -15.85
C LYS A 375 -19.27 -45.71 -16.77
N ALA A 376 -20.05 -46.64 -16.22
CA ALA A 376 -21.01 -47.44 -16.97
C ALA A 376 -22.19 -46.62 -17.50
N LEU A 377 -22.57 -45.53 -16.83
CA LEU A 377 -23.61 -44.58 -17.27
C LEU A 377 -23.13 -43.57 -18.33
N ASN A 378 -21.81 -43.39 -18.48
CA ASN A 378 -21.19 -42.44 -19.41
C ASN A 378 -20.62 -43.09 -20.68
N ALA A 379 -20.99 -44.34 -20.99
CA ALA A 379 -20.70 -44.91 -22.29
C ALA A 379 -21.52 -44.17 -23.38
N PRO A 380 -20.89 -43.50 -24.36
CA PRO A 380 -21.61 -42.73 -25.36
C PRO A 380 -22.40 -43.68 -26.27
N SER A 381 -23.73 -43.67 -26.11
CA SER A 381 -24.66 -44.30 -27.04
C SER A 381 -24.60 -43.55 -28.37
N THR A 382 -23.87 -44.10 -29.33
CA THR A 382 -23.87 -43.63 -30.72
C THR A 382 -25.20 -43.98 -31.37
N LEU A 383 -26.11 -43.01 -31.46
CA LEU A 383 -27.28 -43.11 -32.33
C LEU A 383 -26.95 -42.49 -33.70
N PRO A 384 -27.14 -43.23 -34.81
CA PRO A 384 -27.10 -42.63 -36.14
C PRO A 384 -28.42 -41.88 -36.38
N GLY A 385 -28.32 -40.74 -37.05
CA GLY A 385 -29.47 -39.91 -37.41
C GLY A 385 -30.41 -40.60 -38.40
N SER A 386 -31.70 -40.28 -38.30
CA SER A 386 -32.59 -40.26 -39.46
C SER A 386 -33.80 -39.37 -39.19
N ASN A 387 -33.98 -38.40 -40.10
CA ASN A 387 -35.27 -37.85 -40.47
C ASN A 387 -36.29 -38.99 -40.69
N GLN A 388 -37.51 -38.85 -40.19
CA GLN A 388 -38.73 -38.71 -41.00
C GLN A 388 -40.01 -38.96 -40.20
N LYS A 389 -40.98 -38.08 -40.47
CA LYS A 389 -42.41 -38.31 -40.72
C LYS A 389 -43.11 -39.44 -39.97
N SER A 390 -44.12 -38.99 -39.25
CA SER A 390 -45.41 -39.61 -38.98
C SER A 390 -45.91 -40.56 -40.09
N GLY A 391 -46.37 -41.74 -39.67
CA GLY A 391 -47.35 -42.53 -40.40
C GLY A 391 -47.13 -44.05 -40.32
N GLY A 392 -48.15 -44.76 -39.84
CA GLY A 392 -48.45 -46.13 -40.28
C GLY A 392 -47.92 -47.27 -39.40
N ASP A 393 -48.82 -47.76 -38.54
CA ASP A 393 -49.29 -49.15 -38.48
C ASP A 393 -48.33 -50.35 -38.37
N ASP A 394 -48.65 -51.14 -37.34
CA ASP A 394 -48.57 -52.60 -37.19
C ASP A 394 -47.25 -53.39 -37.32
N GLY A 395 -47.14 -54.41 -36.46
CA GLY A 395 -46.16 -55.50 -36.59
C GLY A 395 -45.10 -55.58 -35.49
N GLY A 396 -45.34 -56.44 -34.50
CA GLY A 396 -44.48 -56.61 -33.33
C GLY A 396 -43.08 -57.17 -33.61
N SER A 397 -42.14 -56.80 -32.74
CA SER A 397 -41.01 -57.65 -32.38
C SER A 397 -40.42 -57.23 -31.04
N VAL A 398 -39.99 -58.23 -30.29
CA VAL A 398 -39.58 -58.25 -28.89
C VAL A 398 -38.32 -57.40 -28.68
N GLY A 399 -38.49 -56.21 -28.10
CA GLY A 399 -37.39 -55.39 -27.60
C GLY A 399 -37.56 -55.21 -26.10
N GLN A 400 -36.65 -55.80 -25.31
CA GLN A 400 -36.54 -55.55 -23.88
C GLN A 400 -36.45 -54.04 -23.63
N LYS A 401 -37.58 -53.43 -23.23
CA LYS A 401 -37.55 -52.13 -22.55
C LYS A 401 -36.68 -52.35 -21.33
N GLN A 402 -35.53 -51.67 -21.31
CA GLN A 402 -34.75 -51.46 -20.10
C GLN A 402 -35.73 -51.01 -19.01
N GLN A 403 -36.04 -51.94 -18.12
CA GLN A 403 -36.73 -51.65 -16.88
C GLN A 403 -35.74 -50.81 -16.10
N GLN A 404 -35.82 -49.48 -16.25
CA GLN A 404 -35.40 -48.61 -15.16
C GLN A 404 -36.09 -49.15 -13.91
N PRO A 405 -35.38 -49.40 -12.81
CA PRO A 405 -36.01 -49.75 -11.56
C PRO A 405 -36.81 -48.52 -11.12
N ARG A 406 -38.05 -48.44 -11.58
CA ARG A 406 -39.01 -47.45 -11.11
C ARG A 406 -39.37 -47.88 -9.70
N LEU A 407 -38.59 -47.38 -8.75
CA LEU A 407 -38.99 -47.33 -7.35
C LEU A 407 -40.44 -46.83 -7.32
N PRO A 408 -41.35 -47.49 -6.59
CA PRO A 408 -42.73 -47.04 -6.53
C PRO A 408 -42.74 -45.57 -6.08
N PRO A 409 -43.63 -44.71 -6.61
CA PRO A 409 -43.61 -43.28 -6.31
C PRO A 409 -43.65 -43.00 -4.80
N SER A 410 -44.26 -43.90 -4.01
CA SER A 410 -44.26 -43.88 -2.53
C SER A 410 -42.88 -44.02 -1.89
N ALA A 411 -41.95 -44.76 -2.50
CA ALA A 411 -40.57 -44.89 -2.03
C ALA A 411 -39.68 -43.69 -2.42
N ALA A 412 -40.11 -42.89 -3.41
CA ALA A 412 -39.42 -41.66 -3.81
C ALA A 412 -39.89 -40.43 -3.01
N LEU A 413 -41.12 -40.44 -2.47
CA LEU A 413 -41.68 -39.35 -1.65
C LEU A 413 -40.76 -38.83 -0.53
N PRO A 414 -40.07 -39.67 0.28
CA PRO A 414 -39.18 -39.16 1.33
C PRO A 414 -37.94 -38.44 0.80
N PHE A 415 -37.56 -38.66 -0.47
CA PHE A 415 -36.39 -38.04 -1.09
C PHE A 415 -36.73 -36.78 -1.89
N ILE A 416 -38.01 -36.52 -2.17
CA ILE A 416 -38.45 -35.30 -2.89
C ILE A 416 -38.02 -34.01 -2.16
N PRO A 417 -38.14 -33.88 -0.82
CA PRO A 417 -37.68 -32.68 -0.13
C PRO A 417 -36.16 -32.47 -0.26
N ALA A 418 -35.38 -33.54 -0.22
CA ALA A 418 -33.93 -33.48 -0.38
C ALA A 418 -33.54 -33.08 -1.82
N LEU A 419 -34.22 -33.64 -2.83
CA LEU A 419 -34.00 -33.30 -4.24
C LEU A 419 -34.47 -31.87 -4.58
N LEU A 420 -35.58 -31.42 -4.00
CA LEU A 420 -36.06 -30.05 -4.17
C LEU A 420 -35.12 -29.06 -3.49
N ARG A 421 -34.61 -29.41 -2.30
CA ARG A 421 -33.59 -28.63 -1.60
C ARG A 421 -32.29 -28.55 -2.40
N SER A 422 -31.79 -29.66 -2.93
CA SER A 422 -30.58 -29.63 -3.77
C SER A 422 -30.79 -28.82 -5.06
N ALA A 423 -31.96 -28.91 -5.69
CA ALA A 423 -32.27 -28.10 -6.87
C ALA A 423 -32.40 -26.60 -6.56
N ASN A 424 -32.91 -26.24 -5.37
CA ASN A 424 -32.95 -24.86 -4.91
C ASN A 424 -31.55 -24.34 -4.55
N ASP A 425 -30.75 -25.16 -3.86
CA ASP A 425 -29.35 -24.83 -3.51
C ASP A 425 -28.52 -24.63 -4.78
N GLU A 426 -28.69 -25.49 -5.81
CA GLU A 426 -28.05 -25.34 -7.11
C GLU A 426 -28.45 -24.01 -7.79
N ARG A 427 -29.73 -23.64 -7.74
CA ARG A 427 -30.19 -22.36 -8.29
C ARG A 427 -29.62 -21.16 -7.54
N VAL A 428 -29.57 -21.21 -6.22
CA VAL A 428 -29.01 -20.13 -5.40
C VAL A 428 -27.51 -19.98 -5.67
N ILE A 429 -26.77 -21.09 -5.71
CA ILE A 429 -25.34 -21.07 -6.01
C ILE A 429 -25.10 -20.56 -7.44
N ALA A 430 -25.86 -21.03 -8.44
CA ALA A 430 -25.74 -20.55 -9.81
C ALA A 430 -26.03 -19.04 -9.91
N GLN A 431 -27.03 -18.54 -9.19
CA GLN A 431 -27.34 -17.11 -9.13
C GLN A 431 -26.23 -16.30 -8.45
N GLN A 432 -25.72 -16.79 -7.30
CA GLN A 432 -24.63 -16.15 -6.56
C GLN A 432 -23.32 -16.13 -7.36
N ILE A 433 -22.96 -17.24 -8.01
CA ILE A 433 -21.77 -17.31 -8.86
C ILE A 433 -21.93 -16.37 -10.05
N ALA A 434 -23.10 -16.35 -10.71
CA ALA A 434 -23.31 -15.47 -11.86
C ALA A 434 -23.26 -13.98 -11.48
N THR A 435 -23.80 -13.58 -10.33
CA THR A 435 -23.72 -12.18 -9.86
C THR A 435 -22.32 -11.82 -9.40
N HIS A 436 -21.65 -12.70 -8.65
CA HIS A 436 -20.29 -12.50 -8.18
C HIS A 436 -19.29 -12.40 -9.35
N LEU A 437 -19.37 -13.29 -10.33
CA LEU A 437 -18.52 -13.22 -11.53
C LEU A 437 -18.78 -11.95 -12.34
N ARG A 438 -20.05 -11.54 -12.50
CA ARG A 438 -20.37 -10.26 -13.18
C ARG A 438 -19.79 -9.06 -12.43
N HIS A 439 -19.88 -9.06 -11.10
CA HIS A 439 -19.28 -8.00 -10.29
C HIS A 439 -17.76 -7.99 -10.40
N GLN A 440 -17.11 -9.16 -10.35
CA GLN A 440 -15.66 -9.28 -10.53
C GLN A 440 -15.21 -8.84 -11.93
N ILE A 441 -15.96 -9.20 -12.98
CA ILE A 441 -15.66 -8.76 -14.35
C ILE A 441 -15.83 -7.24 -14.45
N ALA A 442 -16.90 -6.66 -13.89
CA ALA A 442 -17.09 -5.21 -13.90
C ALA A 442 -16.00 -4.47 -13.12
N ALA A 443 -15.59 -4.99 -11.95
CA ALA A 443 -14.50 -4.44 -11.15
C ALA A 443 -13.16 -4.50 -11.89
N ALA A 444 -12.82 -5.64 -12.52
CA ALA A 444 -11.62 -5.78 -13.32
C ALA A 444 -11.63 -4.88 -14.56
N GLN A 445 -12.80 -4.71 -15.21
CA GLN A 445 -12.95 -3.79 -16.33
C GLN A 445 -12.75 -2.33 -15.90
N GLU A 446 -13.26 -1.95 -14.73
CA GLU A 446 -13.08 -0.62 -14.17
C GLU A 446 -11.62 -0.35 -13.79
N GLU A 447 -10.94 -1.33 -13.19
CA GLU A 447 -9.50 -1.24 -12.92
C GLU A 447 -8.68 -1.11 -14.22
N ALA A 448 -9.03 -1.89 -15.26
CA ALA A 448 -8.40 -1.78 -16.58
C ALA A 448 -8.64 -0.40 -17.24
N ARG A 449 -9.84 0.18 -17.09
CA ARG A 449 -10.13 1.54 -17.57
C ARG A 449 -9.33 2.59 -16.82
N ASN A 450 -9.27 2.51 -15.49
CA ASN A 450 -8.52 3.45 -14.66
C ASN A 450 -7.01 3.38 -14.93
N THR A 451 -6.46 2.18 -15.11
CA THR A 451 -5.05 2.02 -15.50
C THR A 451 -4.78 2.57 -16.90
N ALA A 452 -5.65 2.33 -17.88
CA ALA A 452 -5.52 2.90 -19.21
C ALA A 452 -5.62 4.44 -19.20
N GLN A 453 -6.54 5.03 -18.43
CA GLN A 453 -6.68 6.48 -18.27
C GLN A 453 -5.45 7.08 -17.56
N ARG A 454 -4.92 6.38 -16.57
CA ARG A 454 -3.68 6.80 -15.90
C ARG A 454 -2.51 6.80 -16.89
N LEU A 455 -2.33 5.71 -17.64
CA LEU A 455 -1.31 5.64 -18.69
C LEU A 455 -1.53 6.70 -19.78
N ALA A 456 -2.77 7.05 -20.10
CA ALA A 456 -3.10 8.15 -21.02
C ALA A 456 -2.62 9.49 -20.46
N SER A 457 -2.97 9.80 -19.21
CA SER A 457 -2.56 11.05 -18.55
C SER A 457 -1.04 11.14 -18.30
N GLU A 458 -0.36 10.00 -18.16
CA GLU A 458 1.11 9.92 -18.07
C GLU A 458 1.78 9.99 -19.47
N SER A 459 1.07 9.66 -20.55
CA SER A 459 1.60 9.69 -21.91
C SER A 459 1.40 11.06 -22.56
N HIS A 460 2.49 11.79 -22.76
CA HIS A 460 2.45 13.06 -23.51
C HIS A 460 2.15 12.89 -25.02
N LEU A 461 2.10 11.65 -25.52
CA LEU A 461 1.81 11.33 -26.92
C LEU A 461 0.31 11.21 -27.22
N VAL A 462 -0.52 11.09 -26.18
CA VAL A 462 -1.95 10.82 -26.33
C VAL A 462 -2.72 11.88 -25.56
N GLY A 463 -3.63 12.58 -26.25
CA GLY A 463 -4.46 13.61 -25.62
C GLY A 463 -5.34 13.05 -24.50
N PRO A 464 -5.69 13.87 -23.49
CA PRO A 464 -6.45 13.42 -22.30
C PRO A 464 -7.85 12.86 -22.62
N ASP A 465 -8.37 13.09 -23.82
CA ASP A 465 -9.70 12.65 -24.26
C ASP A 465 -9.69 11.29 -25.01
N ALA A 466 -8.55 10.60 -25.05
CA ALA A 466 -8.39 9.33 -25.76
C ALA A 466 -8.80 8.12 -24.90
N GLU A 467 -10.08 8.05 -24.53
CA GLU A 467 -10.64 6.93 -23.75
C GLU A 467 -10.73 5.61 -24.55
N SER A 468 -10.59 5.68 -25.88
CA SER A 468 -10.71 4.52 -26.76
C SER A 468 -9.35 4.00 -27.24
N GLY A 469 -9.15 2.67 -27.23
CA GLY A 469 -7.96 2.05 -27.79
C GLY A 469 -7.71 2.39 -29.26
N GLY A 470 -8.75 2.80 -30.01
CA GLY A 470 -8.61 3.31 -31.38
C GLY A 470 -7.97 4.71 -31.47
N ALA A 471 -8.07 5.53 -30.43
CA ALA A 471 -7.34 6.81 -30.36
C ALA A 471 -5.84 6.57 -30.09
N TRP A 472 -5.51 5.61 -29.23
CA TRP A 472 -4.13 5.16 -29.00
C TRP A 472 -3.49 4.59 -30.26
N ALA A 473 -4.21 3.75 -31.01
CA ALA A 473 -3.71 3.21 -32.27
C ALA A 473 -3.42 4.32 -33.30
N ARG A 474 -4.26 5.37 -33.35
CA ARG A 474 -4.05 6.52 -34.24
C ARG A 474 -2.86 7.37 -33.81
N ALA A 475 -2.76 7.71 -32.53
CA ALA A 475 -1.63 8.46 -31.99
C ALA A 475 -0.30 7.70 -32.16
N ALA A 476 -0.31 6.39 -31.98
CA ALA A 476 0.85 5.54 -32.24
C ALA A 476 1.24 5.57 -33.72
N MET A 477 0.28 5.48 -34.65
CA MET A 477 0.56 5.58 -36.09
C MET A 477 1.11 6.96 -36.47
N GLU A 478 0.56 8.02 -35.90
CA GLU A 478 1.03 9.40 -36.14
C GLU A 478 2.44 9.60 -35.61
N ALA A 479 2.73 9.14 -34.39
CA ALA A 479 4.07 9.18 -33.82
C ALA A 479 5.08 8.34 -34.65
N THR A 480 4.68 7.15 -35.12
CA THR A 480 5.57 6.35 -35.99
C THR A 480 5.86 7.06 -37.31
N LYS A 481 4.84 7.72 -37.88
CA LYS A 481 5.00 8.49 -39.11
C LYS A 481 5.93 9.68 -38.91
N GLU A 482 5.77 10.41 -37.81
CA GLU A 482 6.65 11.54 -37.46
C GLU A 482 8.10 11.06 -37.24
N THR A 483 8.30 9.92 -36.58
CA THR A 483 9.65 9.35 -36.43
C THR A 483 10.25 8.90 -37.76
N ASP A 484 9.45 8.30 -38.64
CA ASP A 484 9.92 7.87 -39.96
C ASP A 484 10.29 9.10 -40.83
N GLU A 485 9.49 10.15 -40.78
CA GLU A 485 9.78 11.43 -41.44
C GLU A 485 11.08 12.03 -40.89
N ALA A 486 11.25 12.14 -39.57
CA ALA A 486 12.47 12.68 -38.95
C ALA A 486 13.72 11.83 -39.26
N ILE A 487 13.59 10.50 -39.30
CA ILE A 487 14.69 9.60 -39.70
C ILE A 487 15.03 9.83 -41.17
N SER A 488 14.02 9.91 -42.05
CA SER A 488 14.24 10.13 -43.48
C SER A 488 14.93 11.47 -43.76
N GLU A 489 14.56 12.53 -43.05
CA GLU A 489 15.21 13.83 -43.14
C GLU A 489 16.67 13.77 -42.67
N ARG A 490 16.94 13.06 -41.57
CA ARG A 490 18.29 12.89 -41.03
C ARG A 490 19.17 12.05 -41.94
N VAL A 491 18.61 11.01 -42.57
CA VAL A 491 19.29 10.20 -43.60
C VAL A 491 19.61 11.07 -44.81
N ARG A 492 18.64 11.85 -45.31
CA ARG A 492 18.84 12.76 -46.44
C ARG A 492 19.91 13.81 -46.17
N ALA A 493 19.91 14.39 -44.96
CA ALA A 493 20.96 15.32 -44.53
C ALA A 493 22.33 14.62 -44.43
N GLY A 494 22.37 13.38 -43.96
CA GLY A 494 23.57 12.54 -43.94
C GLY A 494 24.12 12.27 -45.34
N GLU A 495 23.26 11.90 -46.29
CA GLU A 495 23.63 11.66 -47.69
C GLU A 495 24.17 12.93 -48.35
N ALA A 496 23.54 14.09 -48.11
CA ALA A 496 24.03 15.38 -48.61
C ALA A 496 25.43 15.72 -48.05
N ASN A 497 25.67 15.45 -46.77
CA ASN A 497 26.97 15.65 -46.15
C ASN A 497 28.04 14.70 -46.72
N VAL A 498 27.67 13.44 -46.99
CA VAL A 498 28.58 12.46 -47.63
C VAL A 498 28.89 12.86 -49.07
N ALA A 499 27.90 13.35 -49.82
CA ALA A 499 28.11 13.88 -51.16
C ALA A 499 29.07 15.09 -51.13
N GLY A 500 28.85 16.05 -50.23
CA GLY A 500 29.77 17.18 -50.05
C GLY A 500 31.19 16.76 -49.66
N ALA A 501 31.33 15.75 -48.80
CA ALA A 501 32.64 15.19 -48.46
C ALA A 501 33.33 14.53 -49.66
N LYS A 502 32.58 13.82 -50.53
CA LYS A 502 33.12 13.25 -51.77
C LYS A 502 33.58 14.34 -52.74
N ASP A 503 32.83 15.43 -52.87
CA ASP A 503 33.20 16.57 -53.72
C ASP A 503 34.52 17.20 -53.22
N ILE A 504 34.65 17.44 -51.92
CA ILE A 504 35.89 17.95 -51.30
C ILE A 504 37.06 17.00 -51.54
N LEU A 505 36.86 15.68 -51.38
CA LEU A 505 37.89 14.68 -51.67
C LEU A 505 38.33 14.72 -53.13
N SER A 506 37.39 14.82 -54.07
CA SER A 506 37.70 14.93 -55.50
C SER A 506 38.46 16.20 -55.84
N GLU A 507 38.18 17.31 -55.14
CA GLU A 507 38.93 18.57 -55.29
C GLU A 507 40.35 18.44 -54.74
N LEU A 508 40.52 17.78 -53.57
CA LEU A 508 41.83 17.51 -53.00
C LEU A 508 42.66 16.59 -53.89
N ASP A 509 42.06 15.56 -54.47
CA ASP A 509 42.72 14.66 -55.42
C ASP A 509 43.16 15.42 -56.68
N ARG A 510 42.30 16.29 -57.23
CA ARG A 510 42.69 17.18 -58.34
C ARG A 510 43.84 18.12 -57.98
N ARG A 511 43.80 18.74 -56.79
CA ARG A 511 44.90 19.59 -56.32
C ARG A 511 46.19 18.78 -56.18
N LYS A 512 46.11 17.56 -55.65
CA LYS A 512 47.25 16.65 -55.49
C LYS A 512 47.84 16.23 -56.83
N GLU A 513 47.01 15.92 -57.82
CA GLU A 513 47.44 15.67 -59.20
C GLU A 513 48.13 16.90 -59.82
N GLY A 514 47.57 18.10 -59.63
CA GLY A 514 48.21 19.35 -60.04
C GLY A 514 49.58 19.56 -59.38
N PHE A 515 49.70 19.27 -58.08
CA PHE A 515 50.99 19.32 -57.38
C PHE A 515 52.00 18.28 -57.91
N ARG A 516 51.55 17.06 -58.24
CA ARG A 516 52.41 16.04 -58.85
C ARG A 516 52.90 16.46 -60.23
N ALA A 517 52.02 17.03 -61.05
CA ALA A 517 52.37 17.56 -62.37
C ALA A 517 53.42 18.69 -62.26
N LEU A 518 53.27 19.60 -61.29
CA LEU A 518 54.25 20.67 -61.02
C LEU A 518 55.59 20.15 -60.50
N ARG A 519 55.60 19.01 -59.81
CA ARG A 519 56.84 18.36 -59.32
C ARG A 519 57.56 17.57 -60.43
N GLY A 520 56.95 17.38 -61.60
CA GLY A 520 57.54 16.63 -62.71
C GLY A 520 57.53 15.11 -62.51
N GLU A 521 56.65 14.59 -61.64
CA GLU A 521 56.50 13.16 -61.33
C GLU A 521 55.37 12.49 -62.15
N ALA A 522 55.07 13.02 -63.35
CA ALA A 522 54.00 12.49 -64.22
C ALA A 522 54.42 11.22 -64.98
#